data_AF-A0A1I1XQU1-F1
#
_entry.id   AF-A0A1I1XQU1-F1
#
_cell.length_a   1.000
_cell.length_b   1.000
_cell.length_c   1.000
_cell.angle_alpha   90.00
_cell.angle_beta   90.00
_cell.angle_gamma   90.00
#
_symmetry.space_group_name_H-M   'P 1'
#
loop_
_entity.id
_entity.type
_entity.pdbx_description
1 polymer ?
#
loop_
_entity_poly.entity_id
_entity_poly.type
_entity_poly.pdbx_seq_one_letter_code
_entity_poly.pdbx_strand_id
1 'polypeptide(L)' 'MAYDNPEHRRNIRHTVRFKAADDALISVLADRLGMQKATLIESMAIRKAEEELQALCTAPNTAQRSNASISANR' A
#
# COMPACT_ATOMS: atom_id res chain seq x y z
N MET A 1 -15.02 31.05 -6.90
CA MET A 1 -14.49 30.08 -5.91
C MET A 1 -15.36 28.84 -5.98
N ALA A 2 -14.89 27.79 -6.66
CA ALA A 2 -15.60 26.52 -6.69
C ALA A 2 -15.35 25.84 -5.33
N TYR A 3 -16.44 25.46 -4.67
CA TYR A 3 -16.44 24.85 -3.34
C TYR A 3 -15.60 23.56 -3.34
N ASP A 4 -14.61 23.49 -2.46
CA ASP A 4 -13.96 22.24 -2.07
C ASP A 4 -15.02 21.39 -1.36
N ASN A 5 -15.72 20.56 -2.13
CA ASN A 5 -16.72 19.63 -1.61
C ASN A 5 -16.00 18.31 -1.24
N PRO A 6 -15.75 18.02 0.04
CA PRO A 6 -14.99 16.84 0.48
C PRO A 6 -15.70 15.51 0.20
N GLU A 7 -16.96 15.55 -0.24
CA GLU A 7 -17.79 14.38 -0.54
C GLU A 7 -17.46 13.69 -1.87
N HIS A 8 -16.64 14.30 -2.74
CA HIS A 8 -16.16 13.65 -3.96
C HIS A 8 -14.85 12.87 -3.71
N ARG A 9 -14.78 12.12 -2.59
CA ARG A 9 -13.86 10.97 -2.52
C ARG A 9 -14.25 10.05 -3.66
N ARG A 10 -13.53 10.14 -4.78
CA ARG A 10 -13.70 9.24 -5.92
C ARG A 10 -13.68 7.82 -5.34
N ASN A 11 -14.81 7.12 -5.45
CA ASN A 11 -14.87 5.69 -5.10
C ASN A 11 -14.04 4.95 -6.16
N ILE A 12 -12.73 4.90 -5.95
CA ILE A 12 -11.80 4.23 -6.85
C ILE A 12 -12.07 2.73 -6.70
N ARG A 13 -12.73 2.17 -7.71
CA ARG A 13 -12.97 0.74 -7.78
C ARG A 13 -11.73 0.06 -8.35
N HIS A 14 -11.11 -0.80 -7.54
CA HIS A 14 -10.06 -1.70 -8.02
C HIS A 14 -10.69 -3.03 -8.41
N THR A 15 -10.41 -3.48 -9.63
CA THR A 15 -10.84 -4.78 -10.12
C THR A 15 -9.61 -5.61 -10.46
N VAL A 16 -9.54 -6.81 -9.91
CA VAL A 16 -8.41 -7.73 -10.07
C VAL A 16 -8.94 -9.06 -10.58
N ARG A 17 -8.17 -9.70 -11.46
CA ARG A 17 -8.50 -11.04 -11.99
C ARG A 17 -7.55 -12.05 -11.36
N PHE A 18 -8.13 -13.08 -10.76
CA PHE A 18 -7.39 -14.20 -10.18
C PHE A 18 -7.43 -15.42 -11.10
N LYS A 19 -6.45 -16.30 -10.97
CA LYS A 19 -6.55 -17.65 -11.53
C LYS A 19 -7.57 -18.45 -10.70
N ALA A 20 -8.16 -19.48 -11.30
CA ALA A 20 -9.19 -20.28 -10.64
C ALA A 20 -8.73 -20.89 -9.30
N ALA A 21 -7.47 -21.33 -9.22
CA ALA A 21 -6.89 -21.88 -8.00
C ALA A 21 -6.81 -20.83 -6.87
N ASP A 22 -6.40 -19.60 -7.21
CA ASP A 22 -6.25 -18.52 -6.24
C ASP A 22 -7.62 -18.02 -5.74
N ASP A 23 -8.62 -17.91 -6.62
CA ASP A 23 -9.98 -17.53 -6.22
C ASP A 23 -10.63 -18.59 -5.30
N ALA A 24 -10.39 -19.87 -5.55
CA ALA A 24 -10.86 -20.94 -4.67
C ALA A 24 -10.25 -20.83 -3.26
N LEU A 25 -8.95 -20.58 -3.18
CA LEU A 25 -8.25 -20.36 -1.90
C LEU A 25 -8.79 -19.16 -1.15
N ILE A 26 -8.96 -18.02 -1.84
CA ILE A 26 -9.52 -16.79 -1.25
C ILE A 26 -10.95 -17.03 -0.77
N SER A 27 -11.75 -17.79 -1.51
CA SER A 27 -13.11 -18.14 -1.11
C SER A 27 -13.15 -18.92 0.19
N VAL A 28 -12.37 -19.99 0.29
CA VAL A 28 -12.33 -20.84 1.50
C VAL A 28 -11.84 -20.03 2.71
N LEU A 29 -10.87 -19.14 2.52
CA LEU A 29 -10.39 -18.24 3.56
C LEU A 29 -11.46 -17.24 4.01
N ALA A 30 -12.17 -16.62 3.06
CA ALA A 30 -13.25 -15.69 3.34
C ALA A 30 -14.38 -16.35 4.13
N ASP A 31 -14.78 -17.56 3.72
CA ASP A 31 -15.81 -18.35 4.38
C ASP A 31 -15.40 -18.72 5.82
N ARG A 32 -14.13 -19.15 6.01
CA ARG A 32 -13.61 -19.51 7.32
C ARG A 32 -13.56 -18.33 8.30
N LEU A 33 -13.32 -17.13 7.79
CA LEU A 33 -13.28 -15.90 8.60
C LEU A 33 -14.67 -15.24 8.74
N GLY A 34 -15.69 -15.73 8.04
CA GLY A 34 -17.02 -15.11 8.02
C GLY A 34 -17.03 -13.72 7.39
N MET A 35 -16.13 -13.48 6.43
CA MET A 35 -15.92 -12.17 5.81
C MET A 35 -16.25 -12.18 4.32
N GLN A 36 -16.57 -11.01 3.76
CA GLN A 36 -16.70 -10.87 2.31
C GLN A 36 -15.32 -10.94 1.63
N LYS A 37 -15.24 -11.60 0.47
CA LYS A 37 -13.99 -11.72 -0.33
C LYS A 37 -13.32 -10.36 -0.58
N ALA A 38 -14.12 -9.34 -0.95
CA ALA A 38 -13.60 -8.00 -1.24
C ALA A 38 -12.91 -7.37 -0.01
N THR A 39 -13.56 -7.46 1.16
CA THR A 39 -13.02 -6.95 2.43
C THR A 39 -11.75 -7.69 2.83
N LEU A 40 -11.69 -9.01 2.61
CA LEU A 40 -10.49 -9.80 2.87
C LEU A 40 -9.33 -9.35 1.98
N ILE A 41 -9.57 -9.21 0.67
CA ILE A 41 -8.54 -8.78 -0.29
C ILE A 41 -8.02 -7.38 0.05
N GLU A 42 -8.91 -6.44 0.37
CA GLU A 42 -8.55 -5.09 0.79
C GLU A 42 -7.69 -5.11 2.04
N SER A 43 -8.11 -5.84 3.07
CA SER A 43 -7.37 -5.96 4.34
C SER A 43 -5.97 -6.54 4.14
N MET A 44 -5.85 -7.58 3.29
CA MET A 44 -4.56 -8.19 2.95
C MET A 44 -3.66 -7.22 2.18
N ALA A 45 -4.23 -6.46 1.22
CA ALA A 45 -3.49 -5.50 0.43
C ALA A 45 -2.95 -4.34 1.28
N ILE A 46 -3.78 -3.79 2.19
CA ILE A 46 -3.37 -2.72 3.10
C ILE A 46 -2.23 -3.21 3.99
N ARG A 47 -2.38 -4.37 4.63
CA ARG A 47 -1.35 -4.93 5.50
C ARG A 47 -0.02 -5.15 4.75
N LYS A 48 -0.07 -5.63 3.51
CA LYS A 48 1.14 -5.77 2.68
C LYS A 48 1.76 -4.44 2.31
N ALA A 49 0.95 -3.44 1.96
CA ALA A 49 1.45 -2.10 1.69
C ALA A 49 2.12 -1.48 2.93
N GLU A 50 1.56 -1.69 4.13
CA GLU A 50 2.15 -1.24 5.40
C GLU A 50 3.49 -1.93 5.69
N GLU A 51 3.58 -3.25 5.49
CA GLU A 51 4.81 -4.02 5.64
C GLU A 51 5.92 -3.50 4.69
N GLU A 52 5.58 -3.24 3.43
CA GLU A 52 6.52 -2.69 2.43
C GLU A 52 6.92 -1.25 2.77
N LEU A 53 5.98 -0.41 3.17
CA LEU A 53 6.25 0.98 3.57
C LEU A 53 7.14 1.03 4.81
N GLN A 54 6.90 0.16 5.78
CA GLN A 54 7.75 0.04 6.96
C GLN A 54 9.17 -0.37 6.56
N ALA A 55 9.33 -1.34 5.65
CA ALA A 55 10.64 -1.78 5.16
C ALA A 55 11.39 -0.66 4.42
N LEU A 56 10.68 0.17 3.65
CA LEU A 56 11.25 1.35 3.00
C LEU A 56 11.68 2.42 4.02
N CYS A 57 10.91 2.61 5.09
CA CYS A 57 11.24 3.56 6.16
C CYS A 57 12.40 3.08 7.06
N THR A 58 12.58 1.78 7.26
CA THR A 58 13.72 1.22 8.00
C THR A 58 14.97 1.01 7.15
N ALA A 59 14.86 1.01 5.82
CA ALA A 59 16.03 1.12 4.96
C ALA A 59 16.70 2.48 5.22
N PRO A 60 17.92 2.53 5.76
CA PRO A 60 18.55 3.81 6.05
C PRO A 60 18.76 4.54 4.73
N ASN A 61 18.29 5.79 4.66
CA ASN A 61 18.71 6.81 3.70
C ASN A 61 20.24 6.87 3.66
N THR A 62 20.87 5.98 2.89
CA THR A 62 22.31 5.85 2.69
C THR A 62 22.71 6.33 1.30
N ALA A 63 21.89 7.19 0.71
CA ALA A 63 22.22 7.90 -0.50
C ALA A 63 21.69 9.33 -0.38
N GLN A 64 22.54 10.24 0.13
CA GLN A 64 22.55 11.71 -0.04
C GLN A 64 22.84 12.45 1.28
N ARG A 65 24.09 12.37 1.75
CA ARG A 65 24.73 13.43 2.56
C ARG A 65 26.25 13.34 2.50
N SER A 66 26.80 13.22 1.29
CA SER A 66 28.22 13.44 1.02
C SER A 66 28.30 14.41 -0.15
N ASN A 67 28.11 15.71 0.10
CA ASN A 67 28.57 16.82 -0.75
C ASN A 67 28.19 18.17 -0.10
N ALA A 68 28.97 18.55 0.92
CA ALA A 68 29.21 19.90 1.45
C ALA A 68 29.79 19.66 2.85
N SER A 69 31.08 19.82 3.15
CA SER A 69 31.97 20.91 2.77
C SER A 69 33.42 20.48 3.07
N ILE A 70 34.15 20.07 2.04
CA ILE A 70 35.61 20.14 2.02
C ILE A 70 35.93 21.27 1.04
N SER A 71 36.00 22.49 1.54
CA SER A 71 36.60 23.60 0.80
C SER A 71 37.19 24.61 1.79
N ALA A 72 38.50 24.45 1.94
CA ALA A 72 39.48 25.50 2.18
C ALA A 72 39.42 26.28 3.51
N ASN A 73 40.21 25.79 4.46
CA ASN A 73 41.19 26.64 5.14
C ASN A 73 42.00 27.41 4.08
N ARG A 74 41.85 28.74 4.03
CA ARG A 74 42.93 29.65 3.63
C ARG A 74 42.73 31.04 4.21
#